data_AF-A0A539E2B1-F1
#
_entry.id   AF-A0A539E2B1-F1
#
_cell.length_a   1.000
_cell.length_b   1.000
_cell.length_c   1.000
_cell.angle_alpha   90.00
_cell.angle_beta   90.00
_cell.angle_gamma   90.00
#
_symmetry.space_group_name_H-M   'P 1'
#
loop_
_entity.id
_entity.type
_entity.pdbx_description
1 polymer ?
#
loop_
_entity_poly.entity_id
_entity_poly.type
_entity_poly.pdbx_seq_one_letter_code
_entity_poly.pdbx_strand_id
1 'polypeptide(L)'
;MITLVTQAEEFLQARGAWDIPPVLTEDEQPINDARILATLRQTISKVAGRALIMRNYRDPLTLDFISRGDIDVVSQQGPATPDHVIRTKSLPLLGRDVAAYVRSYISYFNEHAPHAQEAKTMLDPAPRIVLDRLLGMLCLGSTAKEAAIVADIYHHTIEVILRATALGGYKALPPKDLFDMEYWDLEQAKLRKGGQPPIFTGEVALVTGAATGIGKACVDSLLKRGAAVIALDINPSVTTLYQRPDYFGQRCDVTDLDQIRAALEMGVQRFGGLDMLVLNAGIFPGGCRIEALGPAPVQRPTPPPKRRSTNSLVSPPLNGAPTTSASTRSTPTPSSTLPSGPRRCCKPAPNTTA
;
A
#
# COMPACT_ATOMS: atom_id res chain seq x y z
N MET A 1 -34.92 12.57 -14.20
CA MET A 1 -33.81 12.01 -13.40
C MET A 1 -34.07 12.21 -11.91
N ILE A 2 -34.16 13.45 -11.40
CA ILE A 2 -34.44 13.73 -9.97
C ILE A 2 -35.68 12.98 -9.46
N THR A 3 -36.81 13.04 -10.17
CA THR A 3 -38.05 12.34 -9.76
C THR A 3 -37.88 10.83 -9.61
N LEU A 4 -37.12 10.18 -10.50
CA LEU A 4 -36.89 8.73 -10.43
C LEU A 4 -35.95 8.38 -9.26
N VAL A 5 -34.98 9.24 -8.97
CA VAL A 5 -34.10 9.08 -7.81
C VAL A 5 -34.93 9.20 -6.54
N THR A 6 -35.74 10.25 -6.40
CA THR A 6 -36.63 10.44 -5.24
C THR A 6 -37.58 9.26 -5.04
N GLN A 7 -38.19 8.74 -6.11
CA GLN A 7 -39.04 7.55 -6.02
C GLN A 7 -38.28 6.30 -5.54
N ALA A 8 -37.01 6.13 -5.96
CA ALA A 8 -36.18 5.03 -5.49
C ALA A 8 -35.79 5.20 -4.01
N GLU A 9 -35.45 6.42 -3.58
CA GLU A 9 -35.14 6.75 -2.19
C GLU A 9 -36.34 6.47 -1.28
N GLU A 10 -37.52 6.97 -1.65
CA GLU A 10 -38.78 6.73 -0.92
C GLU A 10 -39.11 5.24 -0.84
N PHE A 11 -38.91 4.50 -1.93
CA PHE A 11 -39.11 3.04 -1.95
C PHE A 11 -38.17 2.32 -0.99
N LEU A 12 -36.88 2.69 -0.97
CA LEU A 12 -35.90 2.11 -0.05
C LEU A 12 -36.25 2.40 1.40
N GLN A 13 -36.66 3.63 1.72
CA GLN A 13 -37.10 4.02 3.06
C GLN A 13 -38.33 3.22 3.50
N ALA A 14 -39.36 3.13 2.65
CA ALA A 14 -40.58 2.39 2.94
C ALA A 14 -40.34 0.89 3.19
N ARG A 15 -39.24 0.34 2.67
CA ARG A 15 -38.84 -1.06 2.84
C ARG A 15 -37.79 -1.29 3.94
N GLY A 16 -37.37 -0.24 4.66
CA GLY A 16 -36.30 -0.35 5.67
C GLY A 16 -34.94 -0.71 5.07
N ALA A 17 -34.72 -0.40 3.78
CA ALA A 17 -33.50 -0.69 3.04
C ALA A 17 -32.69 0.59 2.73
N TRP A 18 -33.11 1.75 3.23
CA TRP A 18 -32.34 3.00 3.11
C TRP A 18 -31.25 3.07 4.18
N ASP A 19 -31.65 2.95 5.44
CA ASP A 19 -30.80 2.90 6.62
C ASP A 19 -30.51 1.44 6.97
N ILE A 20 -29.29 0.99 6.70
CA ILE A 20 -28.88 -0.37 7.01
C ILE A 20 -28.34 -0.37 8.45
N PRO A 21 -28.95 -1.11 9.39
CA PRO A 21 -28.45 -1.17 10.74
C PRO A 21 -27.07 -1.85 10.76
N PRO A 22 -26.13 -1.37 11.60
CA PRO A 22 -24.85 -2.04 11.79
C PRO A 22 -25.06 -3.46 12.31
N VAL A 23 -24.18 -4.37 11.92
CA VAL A 23 -24.27 -5.81 12.24
C VAL A 23 -23.36 -6.18 13.40
N LEU A 24 -22.29 -5.41 13.65
CA LEU A 24 -21.27 -5.73 14.64
C LEU A 24 -21.88 -6.02 16.02
N THR A 25 -21.70 -7.26 16.47
CA THR A 25 -22.10 -7.73 17.80
C THR A 25 -20.89 -7.83 18.74
N GLU A 26 -19.70 -8.22 18.24
CA GLU A 26 -18.41 -8.07 18.95
C GLU A 26 -17.27 -7.93 17.91
N ASP A 27 -16.39 -6.96 18.09
CA ASP A 27 -15.28 -6.68 17.17
C ASP A 27 -14.13 -7.67 17.44
N GLU A 28 -13.85 -8.58 16.50
CA GLU A 28 -12.64 -9.42 16.60
C GLU A 28 -11.41 -8.51 16.61
N GLN A 29 -10.53 -8.71 17.59
CA GLN A 29 -9.36 -7.85 17.77
C GLN A 29 -8.50 -7.81 16.50
N PRO A 30 -8.15 -6.62 16.00
CA PRO A 30 -7.36 -6.49 14.78
C PRO A 30 -6.00 -7.15 14.95
N ILE A 31 -5.50 -7.79 13.89
CA ILE A 31 -4.09 -8.16 13.86
C ILE A 31 -3.27 -6.92 13.50
N ASN A 32 -2.64 -6.34 14.50
CA ASN A 32 -1.68 -5.24 14.35
C ASN A 32 -0.27 -5.78 14.07
N ASP A 33 -0.10 -6.53 12.98
CA ASP A 33 1.24 -6.94 12.51
C ASP A 33 1.47 -6.45 11.08
N ALA A 34 2.26 -5.39 10.96
CA ALA A 34 2.69 -4.81 9.68
C ALA A 34 3.37 -5.83 8.75
N ARG A 35 4.01 -6.88 9.28
CA ARG A 35 4.65 -7.92 8.46
C ARG A 35 3.64 -8.75 7.67
N ILE A 36 2.43 -8.95 8.22
CA ILE A 36 1.38 -9.70 7.52
C ILE A 36 0.90 -8.90 6.32
N LEU A 37 0.65 -7.60 6.48
CA LEU A 37 0.30 -6.71 5.37
C LEU A 37 1.43 -6.68 4.32
N ALA A 38 2.67 -6.50 4.75
CA ALA A 38 3.83 -6.48 3.85
C ALA A 38 4.00 -7.78 3.05
N THR A 39 3.82 -8.92 3.71
CA THR A 39 3.95 -10.25 3.08
C THR A 39 2.80 -10.51 2.10
N LEU A 40 1.57 -10.12 2.46
CA LEU A 40 0.41 -10.24 1.60
C LEU A 40 0.55 -9.35 0.35
N ARG A 41 0.92 -8.07 0.53
CA ARG A 41 1.23 -7.15 -0.58
C ARG A 41 2.32 -7.73 -1.49
N GLN A 42 3.42 -8.23 -0.92
CA GLN A 42 4.51 -8.83 -1.70
C GLN A 42 4.01 -10.02 -2.52
N THR A 43 3.22 -10.90 -1.92
CA THR A 43 2.67 -12.09 -2.59
C THR A 43 1.75 -11.68 -3.75
N ILE A 44 0.86 -10.72 -3.53
CA ILE A 44 -0.06 -10.22 -4.56
C ILE A 44 0.72 -9.49 -5.68
N SER A 45 1.74 -8.70 -5.33
CA SER A 45 2.62 -8.02 -6.30
C SER A 45 3.37 -9.01 -7.19
N LYS A 46 3.85 -10.12 -6.63
CA LYS A 46 4.53 -11.18 -7.40
C LYS A 46 3.62 -11.79 -8.46
N VAL A 47 2.38 -12.13 -8.10
CA VAL A 47 1.42 -12.70 -9.08
C VAL A 47 0.90 -11.66 -10.07
N ALA A 48 0.91 -10.37 -9.69
CA ALA A 48 0.61 -9.26 -10.60
C ALA A 48 1.74 -8.99 -11.62
N GLY A 49 2.96 -9.49 -11.35
CA GLY A 49 4.15 -9.24 -12.16
C GLY A 49 4.75 -7.83 -11.98
N ARG A 50 4.32 -7.08 -10.96
CA ARG A 50 4.75 -5.69 -10.69
C ARG A 50 4.45 -5.30 -9.23
N ALA A 51 5.14 -4.29 -8.73
CA ALA A 51 4.84 -3.71 -7.42
C ALA A 51 3.43 -3.08 -7.42
N LEU A 52 2.67 -3.31 -6.34
CA LEU A 52 1.35 -2.72 -6.13
C LEU A 52 1.33 -1.98 -4.79
N ILE A 53 0.62 -0.85 -4.74
CA ILE A 53 0.22 -0.23 -3.48
C ILE A 53 -0.98 -0.98 -2.91
N MET A 54 -0.97 -1.22 -1.60
CA MET A 54 -2.09 -1.84 -0.89
C MET A 54 -2.50 -0.94 0.28
N ARG A 55 -3.73 -0.45 0.27
CA ARG A 55 -4.29 0.40 1.32
C ARG A 55 -5.18 -0.42 2.24
N ASN A 56 -5.07 -0.21 3.54
CA ASN A 56 -5.89 -0.86 4.56
C ASN A 56 -7.07 0.04 4.99
N TYR A 57 -8.27 -0.54 5.06
CA TYR A 57 -9.48 0.12 5.55
C TYR A 57 -10.17 -0.73 6.61
N ARG A 58 -10.48 -0.06 7.73
CA ARG A 58 -11.19 -0.63 8.89
C ARG A 58 -12.24 0.35 9.42
N ASP A 59 -12.88 1.09 8.51
CA ASP A 59 -14.04 1.93 8.85
C ASP A 59 -15.26 1.05 9.24
N PRO A 60 -16.24 1.61 9.97
CA PRO A 60 -17.38 0.84 10.48
C PRO A 60 -18.15 0.08 9.39
N LEU A 61 -18.45 0.72 8.25
CA LEU A 61 -19.15 0.10 7.13
C LEU A 61 -18.42 -1.15 6.63
N THR A 62 -17.10 -1.05 6.48
CA THR A 62 -16.24 -2.16 6.07
C THR A 62 -16.27 -3.30 7.08
N LEU A 63 -16.10 -2.98 8.36
CA LEU A 63 -16.06 -3.98 9.43
C LEU A 63 -17.42 -4.69 9.60
N ASP A 64 -18.52 -3.95 9.52
CA ASP A 64 -19.88 -4.50 9.50
C ASP A 64 -20.07 -5.47 8.33
N PHE A 65 -19.62 -5.09 7.13
CA PHE A 65 -19.77 -5.91 5.94
C PHE A 65 -18.98 -7.22 6.02
N ILE A 66 -17.69 -7.18 6.38
CA ILE A 66 -16.84 -8.38 6.43
C ILE A 66 -17.19 -9.32 7.60
N SER A 67 -17.84 -8.79 8.64
CA SER A 67 -18.25 -9.55 9.82
C SER A 67 -19.55 -10.32 9.60
N ARG A 68 -20.23 -10.12 8.47
CA ARG A 68 -21.44 -10.85 8.12
C ARG A 68 -21.20 -12.36 8.09
N GLY A 69 -22.21 -13.11 8.54
CA GLY A 69 -22.21 -14.58 8.49
C GLY A 69 -22.30 -15.15 7.08
N ASP A 70 -22.82 -14.38 6.12
CA ASP A 70 -23.03 -14.72 4.71
C ASP A 70 -22.05 -14.02 3.77
N ILE A 71 -20.90 -13.54 4.28
CA ILE A 71 -19.92 -12.77 3.50
C ILE A 71 -19.38 -13.53 2.30
N ASP A 72 -19.25 -14.84 2.41
CA ASP A 72 -18.84 -15.78 1.35
C ASP A 72 -19.87 -15.90 0.23
N VAL A 73 -21.12 -15.51 0.48
CA VAL A 73 -22.17 -15.44 -0.53
C VAL A 73 -22.27 -14.03 -1.09
N VAL A 74 -22.47 -13.02 -0.25
CA VAL A 74 -22.83 -11.66 -0.72
C VAL A 74 -21.68 -10.95 -1.43
N SER A 75 -20.43 -11.17 -1.01
CA SER A 75 -19.26 -10.58 -1.68
C SER A 75 -18.88 -11.28 -2.98
N GLN A 76 -19.38 -12.50 -3.19
CA GLN A 76 -19.01 -13.38 -4.31
C GLN A 76 -19.99 -13.32 -5.48
N GLN A 77 -20.95 -12.40 -5.45
CA GLN A 77 -21.96 -12.27 -6.50
C GLN A 77 -21.44 -11.56 -7.75
N GLY A 78 -20.48 -10.65 -7.62
CA GLY A 78 -19.91 -9.87 -8.73
C GLY A 78 -20.13 -8.35 -8.62
N PRO A 79 -19.65 -7.60 -9.63
CA PRO A 79 -19.58 -6.13 -9.61
C PRO A 79 -20.93 -5.47 -9.88
N ALA A 80 -21.14 -4.27 -9.31
CA ALA A 80 -22.38 -3.51 -9.47
C ALA A 80 -22.40 -2.61 -10.73
N THR A 81 -21.23 -2.27 -11.27
CA THR A 81 -21.08 -1.33 -12.40
C THR A 81 -19.94 -1.74 -13.35
N PRO A 82 -19.88 -1.21 -14.58
CA PRO A 82 -18.75 -1.42 -15.48
C PRO A 82 -17.41 -0.92 -14.90
N ASP A 83 -17.41 0.25 -14.27
CA ASP A 83 -16.22 0.79 -13.62
C ASP A 83 -15.73 -0.10 -12.48
N HIS A 84 -16.66 -0.77 -11.77
CA HIS A 84 -16.32 -1.76 -10.76
C HIS A 84 -15.51 -2.90 -11.39
N VAL A 85 -16.02 -3.58 -12.43
CA VAL A 85 -15.33 -4.78 -12.96
C VAL A 85 -13.91 -4.48 -13.44
N ILE A 86 -13.71 -3.36 -14.16
CA ILE A 86 -12.40 -3.06 -14.75
C ILE A 86 -11.37 -2.61 -13.70
N ARG A 87 -11.83 -2.06 -12.57
CA ARG A 87 -10.95 -1.54 -11.51
C ARG A 87 -10.65 -2.58 -10.43
N THR A 88 -11.61 -3.42 -10.07
CA THR A 88 -11.50 -4.30 -8.90
C THR A 88 -11.44 -5.78 -9.22
N LYS A 89 -11.57 -6.18 -10.51
CA LYS A 89 -11.87 -7.55 -10.95
C LYS A 89 -13.29 -7.98 -10.58
N SER A 90 -13.74 -9.09 -11.17
CA SER A 90 -15.09 -9.62 -10.95
C SER A 90 -15.38 -9.97 -9.49
N LEU A 91 -14.40 -10.52 -8.76
CA LEU A 91 -14.60 -11.00 -7.39
C LEU A 91 -13.45 -10.54 -6.47
N PRO A 92 -13.74 -10.22 -5.19
CA PRO A 92 -12.71 -9.98 -4.18
C PRO A 92 -12.08 -11.31 -3.72
N LEU A 93 -10.84 -11.25 -3.22
CA LEU A 93 -10.25 -12.35 -2.45
C LEU A 93 -10.86 -12.36 -1.04
N LEU A 94 -11.42 -13.49 -0.62
CA LEU A 94 -11.78 -13.74 0.78
C LEU A 94 -10.63 -14.41 1.53
N GLY A 95 -10.25 -13.84 2.67
CA GLY A 95 -9.10 -14.31 3.45
C GLY A 95 -7.78 -13.98 2.74
N ARG A 96 -6.85 -14.95 2.74
CA ARG A 96 -5.44 -14.69 2.36
C ARG A 96 -4.84 -15.70 1.37
N ASP A 97 -5.64 -16.63 0.85
CA ASP A 97 -5.15 -17.62 -0.14
C ASP A 97 -5.10 -17.02 -1.55
N VAL A 98 -4.03 -16.25 -1.80
CA VAL A 98 -3.75 -15.65 -3.10
C VAL A 98 -3.61 -16.71 -4.19
N ALA A 99 -3.08 -17.89 -3.88
CA ALA A 99 -2.87 -18.94 -4.87
C ALA A 99 -4.21 -19.57 -5.31
N ALA A 100 -5.15 -19.77 -4.39
CA ALA A 100 -6.51 -20.20 -4.73
C ALA A 100 -7.21 -19.17 -5.61
N TYR A 101 -7.14 -17.88 -5.26
CA TYR A 101 -7.71 -16.81 -6.08
C TYR A 101 -7.16 -16.82 -7.51
N VAL A 102 -5.84 -16.92 -7.66
CA VAL A 102 -5.19 -16.97 -8.98
C VAL A 102 -5.65 -18.19 -9.78
N ARG A 103 -5.75 -19.37 -9.15
CA ARG A 103 -6.28 -20.57 -9.83
C ARG A 103 -7.72 -20.37 -10.31
N SER A 104 -8.59 -19.80 -9.47
CA SER A 104 -9.97 -19.50 -9.83
C SER A 104 -10.05 -18.49 -10.98
N TYR A 105 -9.24 -17.43 -10.96
CA TYR A 105 -9.19 -16.43 -12.03
C TYR A 105 -8.71 -17.02 -13.36
N ILE A 106 -7.68 -17.88 -13.33
CA ILE A 106 -7.21 -18.60 -14.53
C ILE A 106 -8.30 -19.52 -15.08
N SER A 107 -9.03 -20.23 -14.20
CA SER A 107 -10.15 -21.08 -14.61
C SER A 107 -11.25 -20.26 -15.28
N TYR A 108 -11.65 -19.15 -14.66
CA TYR A 108 -12.62 -18.19 -15.20
C TYR A 108 -12.20 -17.68 -16.59
N PHE A 109 -10.93 -17.31 -16.77
CA PHE A 109 -10.43 -16.90 -18.07
C PHE A 109 -10.50 -18.03 -19.11
N ASN A 110 -10.02 -19.22 -18.77
CA ASN A 110 -9.98 -20.36 -19.69
C ASN A 110 -11.39 -20.85 -20.09
N GLU A 111 -12.38 -20.70 -19.21
CA GLU A 111 -13.77 -21.05 -19.49
C GLU A 111 -14.41 -20.08 -20.50
N HIS A 112 -14.17 -18.78 -20.37
CA HIS A 112 -14.88 -17.78 -21.16
C HIS A 112 -14.11 -17.26 -22.38
N ALA A 113 -12.77 -17.20 -22.34
CA ALA A 113 -11.96 -16.70 -23.45
C ALA A 113 -12.21 -17.41 -24.80
N PRO A 114 -12.42 -18.76 -24.87
CA PRO A 114 -12.73 -19.44 -26.13
C PRO A 114 -14.06 -19.00 -26.78
N HIS A 115 -14.96 -18.41 -25.99
CA HIS A 115 -16.28 -17.97 -26.42
C HIS A 115 -16.34 -16.46 -26.75
N ALA A 116 -15.23 -15.73 -26.56
CA ALA A 116 -15.15 -14.32 -26.87
C ALA A 116 -15.11 -14.08 -28.39
N GLN A 117 -15.67 -12.96 -28.84
CA GLN A 117 -15.69 -12.58 -30.27
C GLN A 117 -14.28 -12.44 -30.87
N GLU A 118 -13.31 -12.07 -30.04
CA GLU A 118 -11.93 -11.85 -30.42
C GLU A 118 -11.00 -12.56 -29.44
N ALA A 119 -9.83 -12.96 -29.92
CA ALA A 119 -8.81 -13.56 -29.06
C ALA A 119 -8.41 -12.59 -27.94
N LYS A 120 -8.62 -13.01 -26.68
CA LYS A 120 -8.26 -12.21 -25.50
C LYS A 120 -6.94 -12.69 -24.91
N THR A 121 -6.16 -11.74 -24.40
CA THR A 121 -4.98 -12.03 -23.56
C THR A 121 -5.38 -11.87 -22.11
N MET A 122 -5.00 -12.84 -21.27
CA MET A 122 -5.32 -12.81 -19.85
C MET A 122 -4.70 -11.57 -19.18
N LEU A 123 -5.53 -10.81 -18.46
CA LEU A 123 -5.05 -9.75 -17.58
C LEU A 123 -4.32 -10.35 -16.38
N ASP A 124 -3.59 -9.54 -15.61
CA ASP A 124 -2.93 -10.07 -14.41
C ASP A 124 -3.97 -10.66 -13.43
N PRO A 125 -3.71 -11.85 -12.86
CA PRO A 125 -4.68 -12.61 -12.06
C PRO A 125 -4.69 -12.17 -10.58
N ALA A 126 -4.05 -11.06 -10.25
CA ALA A 126 -3.89 -10.61 -8.88
C ALA A 126 -5.17 -9.92 -8.38
N PRO A 127 -5.62 -10.22 -7.14
CA PRO A 127 -6.80 -9.55 -6.59
C PRO A 127 -6.57 -8.05 -6.44
N ARG A 128 -7.64 -7.27 -6.57
CA ARG A 128 -7.64 -5.82 -6.28
C ARG A 128 -8.36 -5.46 -4.99
N ILE A 129 -9.24 -6.34 -4.53
CA ILE A 129 -9.89 -6.26 -3.23
C ILE A 129 -9.59 -7.54 -2.46
N VAL A 130 -9.21 -7.39 -1.19
CA VAL A 130 -9.13 -8.48 -0.22
C VAL A 130 -10.04 -8.14 0.95
N LEU A 131 -10.90 -9.08 1.34
CA LEU A 131 -11.73 -8.97 2.53
C LEU A 131 -11.26 -10.00 3.56
N ASP A 132 -10.82 -9.51 4.70
CA ASP A 132 -10.30 -10.33 5.78
C ASP A 132 -10.77 -9.75 7.11
N ARG A 133 -11.41 -10.55 7.97
CA ARG A 133 -11.99 -10.05 9.23
C ARG A 133 -10.96 -9.37 10.14
N LEU A 134 -9.74 -9.91 10.19
CA LEU A 134 -8.71 -9.46 11.10
C LEU A 134 -7.85 -8.33 10.52
N LEU A 135 -7.74 -8.24 9.19
CA LEU A 135 -6.99 -7.16 8.52
C LEU A 135 -7.90 -6.02 8.08
N GLY A 136 -9.17 -6.27 7.78
CA GLY A 136 -10.11 -5.32 7.18
C GLY A 136 -10.23 -5.51 5.66
N MET A 137 -10.65 -4.45 4.97
CA MET A 137 -10.64 -4.40 3.51
C MET A 137 -9.29 -3.86 3.02
N LEU A 138 -8.64 -4.62 2.14
CA LEU A 138 -7.39 -4.21 1.49
C LEU A 138 -7.66 -3.90 0.02
N CYS A 139 -7.31 -2.69 -0.39
CA CYS A 139 -7.51 -2.21 -1.75
C CYS A 139 -6.16 -2.04 -2.44
N LEU A 140 -6.00 -2.68 -3.60
CA LEU A 140 -4.75 -2.68 -4.35
C LEU A 140 -4.85 -1.92 -5.66
N GLY A 141 -3.76 -1.26 -6.03
CA GLY A 141 -3.62 -0.57 -7.31
C GLY A 141 -2.15 -0.33 -7.66
N SER A 142 -1.88 0.03 -8.92
CA SER A 142 -0.50 0.31 -9.36
C SER A 142 0.05 1.58 -8.71
N THR A 143 -0.83 2.47 -8.27
CA THR A 143 -0.50 3.71 -7.55
C THR A 143 -1.42 3.87 -6.33
N ALA A 144 -1.03 4.74 -5.38
CA ALA A 144 -1.88 5.05 -4.23
C ALA A 144 -3.22 5.69 -4.64
N LYS A 145 -3.25 6.41 -5.76
CA LYS A 145 -4.47 6.97 -6.34
C LYS A 145 -5.39 5.87 -6.87
N GLU A 146 -4.85 4.89 -7.60
CA GLU A 146 -5.65 3.76 -8.09
C GLU A 146 -6.21 2.93 -6.93
N ALA A 147 -5.39 2.64 -5.92
CA ALA A 147 -5.85 1.94 -4.73
C ALA A 147 -6.95 2.72 -3.97
N ALA A 148 -6.93 4.05 -4.01
CA ALA A 148 -8.00 4.89 -3.47
C ALA A 148 -9.30 4.74 -4.28
N ILE A 149 -9.22 4.83 -5.62
CA ILE A 149 -10.38 4.65 -6.52
C ILE A 149 -11.02 3.27 -6.32
N VAL A 150 -10.19 2.22 -6.18
CA VAL A 150 -10.64 0.87 -5.90
C VAL A 150 -11.42 0.80 -4.57
N ALA A 151 -10.96 1.50 -3.54
CA ALA A 151 -11.65 1.60 -2.26
C ALA A 151 -13.01 2.30 -2.40
N ASP A 152 -13.03 3.49 -3.04
CA ASP A 152 -14.26 4.27 -3.23
C ASP A 152 -15.34 3.46 -3.96
N ILE A 153 -14.94 2.76 -5.03
CA ILE A 153 -15.82 1.87 -5.80
C ILE A 153 -16.38 0.74 -4.93
N TYR A 154 -15.53 0.12 -4.12
CA TYR A 154 -15.93 -1.03 -3.34
C TYR A 154 -16.78 -0.63 -2.13
N HIS A 155 -16.49 0.49 -1.45
CA HIS A 155 -17.36 1.06 -0.42
C HIS A 155 -18.76 1.36 -0.96
N HIS A 156 -18.84 2.02 -2.12
CA HIS A 156 -20.12 2.24 -2.79
C HIS A 156 -20.82 0.91 -3.11
N THR A 157 -20.07 -0.13 -3.48
CA THR A 157 -20.67 -1.43 -3.79
C THR A 157 -21.12 -2.20 -2.55
N ILE A 158 -20.42 -2.09 -1.43
CA ILE A 158 -20.86 -2.63 -0.13
C ILE A 158 -22.26 -2.10 0.18
N GLU A 159 -22.45 -0.79 0.04
CA GLU A 159 -23.74 -0.14 0.22
C GLU A 159 -24.83 -0.69 -0.71
N VAL A 160 -24.53 -0.87 -2.01
CA VAL A 160 -25.48 -1.49 -2.96
C VAL A 160 -25.83 -2.93 -2.57
N ILE A 161 -24.82 -3.74 -2.22
CA ILE A 161 -25.01 -5.14 -1.82
C ILE A 161 -25.89 -5.22 -0.58
N LEU A 162 -25.62 -4.40 0.44
CA LEU A 162 -26.38 -4.41 1.68
C LEU A 162 -27.84 -4.02 1.46
N ARG A 163 -28.11 -2.96 0.68
CA ARG A 163 -29.48 -2.51 0.39
C ARG A 163 -30.24 -3.54 -0.46
N ALA A 164 -29.60 -4.10 -1.48
CA ALA A 164 -30.19 -5.16 -2.30
C ALA A 164 -30.48 -6.42 -1.49
N THR A 165 -29.57 -6.79 -0.58
CA THR A 165 -29.76 -7.93 0.34
C THR A 165 -30.97 -7.72 1.23
N ALA A 166 -31.18 -6.50 1.75
CA ALA A 166 -32.39 -6.16 2.52
C ALA A 166 -33.68 -6.26 1.69
N LEU A 167 -33.61 -6.12 0.37
CA LEU A 167 -34.74 -6.19 -0.56
C LEU A 167 -34.96 -7.57 -1.21
N GLY A 168 -34.26 -8.61 -0.77
CA GLY A 168 -34.43 -9.97 -1.28
C GLY A 168 -33.22 -10.57 -2.00
N GLY A 169 -32.08 -9.87 -2.00
CA GLY A 169 -30.80 -10.40 -2.47
C GLY A 169 -30.12 -9.53 -3.52
N TYR A 170 -28.79 -9.55 -3.51
CA TYR A 170 -27.97 -8.96 -4.56
C TYR A 170 -27.62 -10.02 -5.62
N LYS A 171 -27.76 -9.67 -6.90
CA LYS A 171 -27.42 -10.55 -8.02
C LYS A 171 -26.75 -9.74 -9.12
N ALA A 172 -25.50 -10.05 -9.42
CA ALA A 172 -24.79 -9.42 -10.53
C ALA A 172 -25.13 -10.11 -11.87
N LEU A 173 -24.50 -9.61 -12.94
CA LEU A 173 -24.58 -10.23 -14.25
C LEU A 173 -23.98 -11.65 -14.25
N PRO A 174 -24.44 -12.54 -15.14
CA PRO A 174 -23.82 -13.85 -15.34
C PRO A 174 -22.31 -13.75 -15.63
N PRO A 175 -21.49 -14.75 -15.24
CA PRO A 175 -20.04 -14.73 -15.42
C PRO A 175 -19.58 -14.43 -16.85
N LYS A 176 -20.31 -14.93 -17.85
CA LYS A 176 -20.01 -14.65 -19.27
C LYS A 176 -20.12 -13.16 -19.59
N ASP A 177 -21.19 -12.51 -19.14
CA ASP A 177 -21.43 -11.09 -19.44
C ASP A 177 -20.44 -10.20 -18.67
N LEU A 178 -20.05 -10.62 -17.46
CA LEU A 178 -18.97 -9.99 -16.69
C LEU A 178 -17.61 -10.13 -17.40
N PHE A 179 -17.33 -11.29 -17.98
CA PHE A 179 -16.11 -11.52 -18.74
C PHE A 179 -16.06 -10.63 -19.98
N ASP A 180 -17.15 -10.58 -20.74
CA ASP A 180 -17.26 -9.71 -21.91
C ASP A 180 -17.01 -8.25 -21.54
N MET A 181 -17.54 -7.79 -20.41
CA MET A 181 -17.33 -6.43 -19.89
C MET A 181 -15.89 -6.19 -19.40
N GLU A 182 -15.31 -7.12 -18.65
CA GLU A 182 -13.94 -7.02 -18.13
C GLU A 182 -12.91 -6.99 -19.27
N TYR A 183 -13.11 -7.81 -20.30
CA TYR A 183 -12.19 -7.95 -21.44
C TYR A 183 -12.60 -7.11 -22.67
N TRP A 184 -13.55 -6.20 -22.51
CA TRP A 184 -13.91 -5.28 -23.59
C TRP A 184 -12.83 -4.22 -23.78
N ASP A 185 -12.25 -4.16 -24.98
CA ASP A 185 -11.08 -3.32 -25.26
C ASP A 185 -11.35 -1.82 -25.07
N LEU A 186 -12.55 -1.33 -25.36
CA LEU A 186 -12.93 0.07 -25.16
C LEU A 186 -13.00 0.45 -23.68
N GLU A 187 -13.44 -0.47 -22.82
CA GLU A 187 -13.45 -0.27 -21.37
C GLU A 187 -12.04 -0.35 -20.80
N GLN A 188 -11.24 -1.32 -21.23
CA GLN A 188 -9.83 -1.43 -20.85
C GLN A 188 -9.00 -0.22 -21.31
N ALA A 189 -9.36 0.42 -22.44
CA ALA A 189 -8.72 1.64 -22.90
C ALA A 189 -8.87 2.81 -21.91
N LYS A 190 -9.90 2.82 -21.04
CA LYS A 190 -10.04 3.83 -19.97
C LYS A 190 -8.89 3.76 -18.96
N LEU A 191 -8.31 2.58 -18.75
CA LEU A 191 -7.20 2.34 -17.82
C LEU A 191 -5.83 2.60 -18.44
N ARG A 192 -5.71 2.42 -19.76
CA ARG A 192 -4.46 2.62 -20.52
C ARG A 192 -4.14 4.08 -20.81
N LYS A 193 -4.92 5.05 -20.29
CA LYS A 193 -4.66 6.49 -20.45
C LYS A 193 -3.42 6.90 -19.64
N GLY A 194 -2.25 6.63 -20.18
CA GLY A 194 -0.96 7.01 -19.63
C GLY A 194 0.16 6.52 -20.52
N GLY A 195 1.26 7.28 -20.60
CA GLY A 195 2.49 6.79 -21.23
C GLY A 195 3.12 5.64 -20.43
N GLN A 196 4.40 5.36 -20.66
CA GLN A 196 5.09 4.37 -19.83
C GLN A 196 5.04 4.78 -18.35
N PRO A 197 4.72 3.84 -17.44
CA PRO A 197 4.65 4.14 -16.03
C PRO A 197 6.03 4.60 -15.53
N PRO A 198 6.08 5.57 -14.60
CA PRO A 198 7.33 5.95 -13.95
C PRO A 198 8.05 4.74 -13.32
N ILE A 199 9.39 4.78 -13.27
CA ILE A 199 10.24 3.64 -12.93
C ILE A 199 9.95 3.01 -11.55
N PHE A 200 9.47 3.79 -10.56
CA PHE A 200 9.17 3.31 -9.21
C PHE A 200 7.67 3.18 -8.94
N THR A 201 6.85 3.08 -9.99
CA THR A 201 5.41 2.90 -9.85
C THR A 201 5.10 1.68 -8.99
N GLY A 202 4.31 1.88 -7.94
CA GLY A 202 3.90 0.83 -7.03
C GLY A 202 4.88 0.57 -5.88
N GLU A 203 6.10 1.09 -5.93
CA GLU A 203 7.10 0.93 -4.87
C GLU A 203 6.91 1.93 -3.73
N VAL A 204 7.36 1.57 -2.52
CA VAL A 204 7.25 2.39 -1.31
C VAL A 204 8.64 2.70 -0.76
N ALA A 205 8.95 3.98 -0.62
CA ALA A 205 10.20 4.46 -0.02
C ALA A 205 9.97 5.08 1.35
N LEU A 206 10.81 4.74 2.32
CA LEU A 206 10.94 5.51 3.56
C LEU A 206 12.13 6.46 3.47
N VAL A 207 11.92 7.73 3.82
CA VAL A 207 12.98 8.74 3.88
C VAL A 207 13.00 9.35 5.28
N THR A 208 14.16 9.35 5.94
CA THR A 208 14.36 10.06 7.21
C THR A 208 15.05 11.41 7.01
N GLY A 209 14.80 12.39 7.88
CA GLY A 209 15.28 13.77 7.67
C GLY A 209 14.62 14.40 6.44
N ALA A 210 13.35 14.05 6.21
CA ALA A 210 12.62 14.31 4.97
C ALA A 210 12.06 15.73 4.85
N ALA A 211 12.09 16.54 5.91
CA ALA A 211 11.46 17.85 5.92
C ALA A 211 12.24 18.90 5.11
N THR A 212 13.56 18.76 5.02
CA THR A 212 14.45 19.78 4.42
C THR A 212 15.64 19.17 3.66
N GLY A 213 16.40 20.02 2.96
CA GLY A 213 17.69 19.68 2.36
C GLY A 213 17.63 18.46 1.42
N ILE A 214 18.62 17.57 1.55
CA ILE A 214 18.77 16.38 0.71
C ILE A 214 17.59 15.43 0.89
N GLY A 215 17.10 15.23 2.12
CA GLY A 215 15.98 14.34 2.39
C GLY A 215 14.70 14.80 1.69
N LYS A 216 14.37 16.09 1.74
CA LYS A 216 13.26 16.65 0.97
C LYS A 216 13.46 16.47 -0.55
N ALA A 217 14.68 16.70 -1.05
CA ALA A 217 14.99 16.49 -2.46
C ALA A 217 14.83 15.02 -2.89
N CYS A 218 15.16 14.07 -2.01
CA CYS A 218 14.89 12.65 -2.21
C CYS A 218 13.38 12.37 -2.30
N VAL A 219 12.58 12.92 -1.38
CA VAL A 219 11.11 12.83 -1.42
C VAL A 219 10.56 13.36 -2.74
N ASP A 220 10.97 14.58 -3.14
CA ASP A 220 10.57 15.19 -4.41
C ASP A 220 10.90 14.29 -5.62
N SER A 221 12.12 13.74 -5.66
CA SER A 221 12.56 12.87 -6.75
C SER A 221 11.83 11.52 -6.78
N LEU A 222 11.58 10.90 -5.62
CA LEU A 222 10.89 9.61 -5.52
C LEU A 222 9.42 9.72 -5.95
N LEU A 223 8.72 10.74 -5.46
CA LEU A 223 7.34 11.04 -5.86
C LEU A 223 7.23 11.33 -7.36
N LYS A 224 8.18 12.11 -7.92
CA LYS A 224 8.23 12.38 -9.38
C LYS A 224 8.43 11.10 -10.20
N ARG A 225 9.11 10.10 -9.64
CA ARG A 225 9.37 8.79 -10.27
C ARG A 225 8.31 7.74 -9.94
N GLY A 226 7.20 8.13 -9.31
CA GLY A 226 6.01 7.30 -9.11
C GLY A 226 5.99 6.45 -7.83
N ALA A 227 7.01 6.57 -6.97
CA ALA A 227 7.01 5.87 -5.67
C ALA A 227 6.01 6.52 -4.70
N ALA A 228 5.41 5.71 -3.83
CA ALA A 228 4.80 6.22 -2.62
C ALA A 228 5.89 6.49 -1.56
N VAL A 229 5.78 7.58 -0.81
CA VAL A 229 6.81 8.01 0.13
C VAL A 229 6.28 8.15 1.55
N ILE A 230 6.93 7.45 2.49
CA ILE A 230 6.83 7.65 3.93
C ILE A 230 7.97 8.57 4.35
N ALA A 231 7.64 9.79 4.74
CA ALA A 231 8.60 10.83 5.09
C ALA A 231 8.61 11.05 6.60
N LEU A 232 9.75 10.76 7.23
CA LEU A 232 9.97 10.90 8.67
C LEU A 232 10.90 12.07 8.96
N ASP A 233 10.50 12.93 9.89
CA ASP A 233 11.36 14.03 10.37
C ASP A 233 10.94 14.47 11.78
N ILE A 234 11.87 15.02 12.56
CA ILE A 234 11.55 15.63 13.87
C ILE A 234 10.83 16.97 13.69
N ASN A 235 11.05 17.64 12.55
CA ASN A 235 10.37 18.87 12.18
C ASN A 235 8.90 18.57 11.79
N PRO A 236 7.92 19.17 12.47
CA PRO A 236 6.50 18.91 12.21
C PRO A 236 6.04 19.27 10.79
N SER A 237 6.77 20.14 10.07
CA SER A 237 6.42 20.53 8.71
C SER A 237 6.33 19.36 7.74
N VAL A 238 7.02 18.24 8.02
CA VAL A 238 6.96 17.01 7.23
C VAL A 238 5.53 16.53 7.04
N THR A 239 4.65 16.70 8.02
CA THR A 239 3.26 16.20 7.96
C THR A 239 2.41 16.86 6.88
N THR A 240 2.77 18.08 6.47
CA THR A 240 1.98 18.91 5.55
C THR A 240 2.72 19.32 4.29
N LEU A 241 3.91 18.75 4.02
CA LEU A 241 4.72 19.15 2.85
C LEU A 241 4.01 18.94 1.51
N TYR A 242 3.23 17.86 1.38
CA TYR A 242 2.50 17.53 0.16
C TYR A 242 1.10 17.02 0.48
N GLN A 243 0.11 17.45 -0.30
CA GLN A 243 -1.27 16.96 -0.22
C GLN A 243 -1.54 16.04 -1.41
N ARG A 244 -1.12 14.78 -1.30
CA ARG A 244 -1.25 13.78 -2.38
C ARG A 244 -1.38 12.37 -1.82
N PRO A 245 -2.06 11.44 -2.51
CA PRO A 245 -2.39 10.12 -1.97
C PRO A 245 -1.17 9.21 -1.74
N ASP A 246 -0.10 9.43 -2.50
CA ASP A 246 1.19 8.72 -2.49
C ASP A 246 2.23 9.34 -1.54
N TYR A 247 1.82 10.28 -0.67
CA TYR A 247 2.68 10.86 0.35
C TYR A 247 2.10 10.65 1.75
N PHE A 248 2.95 10.22 2.68
CA PHE A 248 2.66 10.15 4.11
C PHE A 248 3.81 10.77 4.90
N GLY A 249 3.60 11.98 5.41
CA GLY A 249 4.54 12.65 6.30
C GLY A 249 4.19 12.40 7.77
N GLN A 250 5.16 11.98 8.57
CA GLN A 250 4.98 11.72 10.00
C GLN A 250 6.10 12.36 10.80
N ARG A 251 5.74 13.14 11.82
CA ARG A 251 6.72 13.63 12.80
C ARG A 251 7.26 12.42 13.58
N CYS A 252 8.57 12.24 13.56
CA CYS A 252 9.26 11.11 14.18
C CYS A 252 10.69 11.52 14.56
N ASP A 253 11.03 11.36 15.84
CA ASP A 253 12.42 11.33 16.29
C ASP A 253 12.99 9.93 16.00
N VAL A 254 13.99 9.84 15.13
CA VAL A 254 14.61 8.56 14.75
C VAL A 254 15.49 7.96 15.85
N THR A 255 15.71 8.67 16.96
CA THR A 255 16.37 8.13 18.15
C THR A 255 15.39 7.40 19.08
N ASP A 256 14.09 7.59 18.87
CA ASP A 256 13.01 6.94 19.61
C ASP A 256 12.45 5.74 18.82
N LEU A 257 12.70 4.53 19.34
CA LEU A 257 12.29 3.29 18.69
C LEU A 257 10.77 3.11 18.65
N ASP A 258 10.03 3.64 19.62
CA ASP A 258 8.58 3.48 19.64
C ASP A 258 7.92 4.42 18.62
N GLN A 259 8.47 5.62 18.43
CA GLN A 259 8.06 6.50 17.34
C GLN A 259 8.33 5.89 15.96
N ILE A 260 9.49 5.24 15.77
CA ILE A 260 9.81 4.55 14.52
C ILE A 260 8.82 3.41 14.26
N ARG A 261 8.53 2.58 15.27
CA ARG A 261 7.56 1.47 15.14
C ARG A 261 6.19 1.98 14.73
N ALA A 262 5.66 2.97 15.43
CA ALA A 262 4.37 3.57 15.12
C ALA A 262 4.34 4.17 13.70
N ALA A 263 5.40 4.88 13.31
CA ALA A 263 5.50 5.47 11.98
C ALA A 263 5.55 4.41 10.85
N LEU A 264 6.25 3.29 11.09
CA LEU A 264 6.29 2.16 10.17
C LEU A 264 4.93 1.47 10.07
N GLU A 265 4.25 1.23 11.19
CA GLU A 265 2.91 0.63 11.21
C GLU A 265 1.91 1.48 10.42
N MET A 266 1.85 2.79 10.66
CA MET A 266 1.00 3.71 9.90
C MET A 266 1.37 3.76 8.41
N GLY A 267 2.67 3.78 8.10
CA GLY A 267 3.16 3.76 6.72
C GLY A 267 2.77 2.47 5.98
N VAL A 268 2.87 1.32 6.65
CA VAL A 268 2.46 0.02 6.09
C VAL A 268 0.95 -0.10 5.98
N GLN A 269 0.15 0.45 6.91
CA GLN A 269 -1.30 0.52 6.71
C GLN A 269 -1.68 1.36 5.49
N ARG A 270 -0.92 2.44 5.24
CA ARG A 270 -1.17 3.37 4.13
C ARG A 270 -0.76 2.82 2.78
N PHE A 271 0.36 2.11 2.68
CA PHE A 271 0.91 1.69 1.39
C PHE A 271 1.14 0.19 1.26
N GLY A 272 1.03 -0.55 2.35
CA GLY A 272 1.05 -2.01 2.38
C GLY A 272 2.42 -2.62 2.62
N GLY A 273 3.50 -1.84 2.69
CA GLY A 273 4.85 -2.38 2.84
C GLY A 273 5.95 -1.32 2.66
N LEU A 274 7.20 -1.79 2.54
CA LEU A 274 8.39 -0.97 2.29
C LEU A 274 9.30 -1.68 1.28
N ASP A 275 9.79 -0.94 0.28
CA ASP A 275 10.68 -1.46 -0.77
C ASP A 275 12.05 -0.76 -0.74
N MET A 276 12.08 0.52 -0.36
CA MET A 276 13.29 1.34 -0.31
C MET A 276 13.44 2.05 1.03
N LEU A 277 14.69 2.25 1.45
CA LEU A 277 15.04 2.97 2.67
C LEU A 277 16.14 4.01 2.38
N VAL A 278 15.86 5.26 2.69
CA VAL A 278 16.79 6.39 2.59
C VAL A 278 17.02 6.96 3.98
N LEU A 279 18.11 6.51 4.61
CA LEU A 279 18.55 6.99 5.92
C LEU A 279 19.35 8.28 5.74
N ASN A 280 18.68 9.42 5.86
CA ASN A 280 19.29 10.74 5.66
C ASN A 280 19.26 11.62 6.93
N ALA A 281 18.44 11.31 7.93
CA ALA A 281 18.44 12.04 9.19
C ALA A 281 19.85 12.08 9.81
N GLY A 282 20.35 13.28 10.08
CA GLY A 282 21.65 13.50 10.68
C GLY A 282 21.81 14.95 11.11
N ILE A 283 22.48 15.16 12.25
CA ILE A 283 22.87 16.48 12.74
C ILE A 283 24.38 16.52 12.74
N PHE A 284 24.95 17.46 11.99
CA PHE A 284 26.39 17.68 11.99
C PHE A 284 26.67 18.98 12.74
N PRO A 285 27.47 18.96 13.81
CA PRO A 285 27.90 20.19 14.46
C PRO A 285 28.71 21.04 13.47
N GLY A 286 28.73 22.35 13.67
CA GLY A 286 29.61 23.24 12.91
C GLY A 286 31.07 22.77 13.03
N GLY A 287 31.83 22.86 11.93
CA GLY A 287 33.22 22.46 11.91
C GLY A 287 34.04 23.25 12.94
N CYS A 288 34.78 22.56 13.79
CA CYS A 288 35.74 23.16 14.71
C CYS A 288 37.09 22.45 14.61
N ARG A 289 38.14 23.07 15.14
CA ARG A 289 39.44 22.39 15.31
C ARG A 289 39.25 21.20 16.26
N ILE A 290 40.01 20.12 16.06
CA ILE A 290 39.92 18.92 16.91
C ILE A 290 40.13 19.26 18.39
N GLU A 291 41.08 20.15 18.68
CA GLU A 291 41.37 20.65 20.04
C GLU A 291 40.21 21.44 20.69
N ALA A 292 39.25 21.92 19.87
CA ALA A 292 38.07 22.64 20.33
C ALA A 292 36.81 21.75 20.44
N LEU A 293 36.93 20.44 20.13
CA LEU A 293 35.87 19.48 20.42
C LEU A 293 35.80 19.30 21.94
N GLY A 294 34.73 19.81 22.57
CA GLY A 294 34.42 19.48 23.96
C GLY A 294 34.20 17.96 24.11
N PRO A 295 34.26 17.42 25.34
CA PRO A 295 33.97 16.00 25.56
C PRO A 295 32.57 15.70 25.02
N ALA A 296 32.49 14.85 24.01
CA ALA A 296 31.21 14.43 23.46
C ALA A 296 30.38 13.80 24.58
N PRO A 297 29.07 14.08 24.70
CA PRO A 297 28.21 13.28 25.55
C PRO A 297 28.23 11.86 24.99
N VAL A 298 28.98 10.97 25.64
CA VAL A 298 28.97 9.54 25.35
C VAL A 298 27.59 9.04 25.78
N GLN A 299 26.64 8.97 24.84
CA GLN A 299 25.45 8.13 25.03
C GLN A 299 25.94 6.68 25.07
N ARG A 300 26.11 6.15 26.28
CA ARG A 300 26.36 4.72 26.46
C ARG A 300 25.12 3.99 25.94
N PRO A 301 25.25 2.98 25.06
CA PRO A 301 24.13 2.11 24.76
C PRO A 301 23.68 1.47 26.08
N THR A 302 22.46 1.79 26.53
CA THR A 302 21.84 1.07 27.64
C THR A 302 21.67 -0.38 27.20
N PRO A 303 22.22 -1.37 27.91
CA PRO A 303 22.01 -2.77 27.55
C PRO A 303 20.51 -3.07 27.63
N PRO A 304 19.96 -3.85 26.67
CA PRO A 304 18.55 -4.24 26.71
C PRO A 304 18.24 -4.92 28.05
N PRO A 305 17.02 -4.76 28.61
CA PRO A 305 16.65 -5.39 29.85
C PRO A 305 16.84 -6.91 29.73
N LYS A 306 17.61 -7.51 30.65
CA LYS A 306 17.80 -8.96 30.73
C LYS A 306 16.44 -9.61 30.96
N ARG A 307 15.81 -10.13 29.90
CA ARG A 307 14.71 -11.08 30.01
C ARG A 307 15.26 -12.31 30.75
N ARG A 308 14.85 -12.52 32.00
CA ARG A 308 15.03 -13.80 32.68
C ARG A 308 14.19 -14.84 31.93
N SER A 309 14.84 -15.65 31.10
CA SER A 309 14.23 -16.84 30.53
C SER A 309 14.22 -17.94 31.60
N THR A 310 13.15 -18.02 32.38
CA THR A 310 12.74 -19.32 32.93
C THR A 310 11.95 -20.02 31.83
N ASN A 311 12.56 -21.02 31.19
CA ASN A 311 11.94 -22.33 31.03
C ASN A 311 12.88 -23.30 30.32
N SER A 312 13.15 -24.38 31.04
CA SER A 312 13.30 -25.74 30.53
C SER A 312 12.46 -25.99 29.28
N LEU A 313 13.06 -26.54 28.23
CA LEU A 313 12.47 -27.58 27.40
C LEU A 313 13.57 -28.21 26.54
N VAL A 314 13.55 -29.54 26.53
CA VAL A 314 14.47 -30.47 25.91
C VAL A 314 14.26 -30.48 24.39
N SER A 315 15.33 -30.52 23.60
CA SER A 315 15.31 -30.85 22.17
C SER A 315 16.25 -32.02 21.87
N PRO A 316 15.87 -33.00 21.03
CA PRO A 316 16.77 -34.03 20.51
C PRO A 316 17.44 -33.59 19.18
N PRO A 317 18.50 -34.29 18.70
CA PRO A 317 19.35 -33.81 17.62
C PRO A 317 18.93 -34.34 16.23
N LEU A 318 19.21 -33.55 15.19
CA LEU A 318 19.20 -34.01 13.79
C LEU A 318 20.45 -33.51 13.06
N ASN A 319 21.15 -34.46 12.44
CA ASN A 319 22.33 -34.33 11.58
C ASN A 319 22.00 -33.77 10.19
N GLY A 320 23.00 -33.17 9.53
CA GLY A 320 23.12 -33.19 8.06
C GLY A 320 23.34 -31.85 7.36
N ALA A 321 24.59 -31.59 6.96
CA ALA A 321 25.05 -30.52 6.05
C ALA A 321 24.49 -30.69 4.60
N PRO A 322 24.71 -29.79 3.60
CA PRO A 322 25.76 -28.76 3.51
C PRO A 322 25.40 -27.38 2.93
N THR A 323 26.40 -26.52 3.06
CA THR A 323 26.62 -25.12 2.65
C THR A 323 26.40 -24.81 1.17
N THR A 324 25.76 -23.66 0.89
CA THR A 324 25.95 -22.86 -0.34
C THR A 324 26.13 -21.39 0.01
N SER A 325 27.14 -20.78 -0.62
CA SER A 325 27.60 -19.41 -0.42
C SER A 325 26.67 -18.40 -1.09
N ALA A 326 26.15 -17.44 -0.31
CA ALA A 326 25.44 -16.28 -0.83
C ALA A 326 26.37 -15.06 -0.86
N SER A 327 26.60 -14.56 -2.06
CA SER A 327 27.30 -13.31 -2.37
C SER A 327 26.49 -12.11 -1.87
N THR A 328 27.02 -11.39 -0.90
CA THR A 328 26.50 -10.09 -0.44
C THR A 328 26.90 -8.98 -1.42
N ARG A 329 25.92 -8.41 -2.12
CA ARG A 329 26.05 -7.13 -2.83
C ARG A 329 26.01 -5.98 -1.83
N SER A 330 27.08 -5.22 -1.75
CA SER A 330 27.16 -3.94 -1.05
C SER A 330 26.46 -2.84 -1.88
N THR A 331 25.60 -2.05 -1.24
CA THR A 331 25.03 -0.82 -1.81
C THR A 331 25.72 0.40 -1.16
N PRO A 332 26.04 1.46 -1.93
CA PRO A 332 26.85 2.56 -1.44
C PRO A 332 26.03 3.54 -0.59
N THR A 333 26.56 3.87 0.58
CA THR A 333 26.22 5.07 1.35
C THR A 333 26.74 6.32 0.62
N PRO A 334 25.95 7.40 0.46
CA PRO A 334 26.50 8.68 0.00
C PRO A 334 27.30 9.32 1.13
N SER A 335 28.63 9.21 1.09
CA SER A 335 29.52 10.09 1.87
C SER A 335 29.83 11.33 1.05
N SER A 336 29.78 12.52 1.65
CA SER A 336 30.29 13.73 1.02
C SER A 336 31.80 13.64 0.81
N THR A 337 32.24 13.32 -0.40
CA THR A 337 33.64 13.53 -0.81
C THR A 337 33.82 15.01 -1.16
N LEU A 338 34.35 15.78 -0.21
CA LEU A 338 34.94 17.09 -0.49
C LEU A 338 36.27 16.89 -1.23
N PRO A 339 36.51 17.52 -2.40
CA PRO A 339 37.83 17.43 -3.04
C PRO A 339 38.83 18.30 -2.27
N SER A 340 39.81 17.67 -1.64
CA SER A 340 40.99 18.33 -1.07
C SER A 340 42.01 18.63 -2.17
N GLY A 341 42.09 19.88 -2.61
CA GLY A 341 43.13 20.38 -3.51
C GLY A 341 43.44 21.86 -3.26
N PRO A 342 44.69 22.32 -3.45
CA PRO A 342 45.13 23.64 -3.02
C PRO A 342 44.48 24.73 -3.88
N ARG A 343 43.87 25.72 -3.24
CA ARG A 343 43.34 26.92 -3.90
C ARG A 343 44.50 27.69 -4.54
N ARG A 344 44.59 27.70 -5.88
CA ARG A 344 45.34 28.73 -6.60
C ARG A 344 44.46 29.97 -6.70
N CYS A 345 44.98 31.08 -6.19
CA CYS A 345 44.40 32.41 -6.39
C CYS A 345 44.32 32.73 -7.89
N CYS A 346 43.12 32.95 -8.41
CA CYS A 346 42.93 33.67 -9.67
C CYS A 346 42.92 35.17 -9.36
N LYS A 347 43.87 35.91 -9.95
CA LYS A 347 43.85 37.38 -10.03
C LYS A 347 42.61 37.84 -10.83
N PRO A 348 42.04 39.02 -10.54
CA PRO A 348 40.99 39.58 -11.37
C PRO A 348 41.59 40.18 -12.65
N ALA A 349 40.93 39.98 -13.79
CA ALA A 349 41.18 40.67 -15.05
C ALA A 349 40.02 41.65 -15.34
N PRO A 350 40.27 42.75 -16.09
CA PRO A 350 39.62 44.04 -15.89
C PRO A 350 38.30 44.21 -16.65
N ASN A 351 37.57 45.24 -16.22
CA ASN A 351 36.39 45.82 -16.86
C ASN A 351 36.56 46.05 -18.37
N THR A 352 35.53 45.70 -19.13
CA THR A 352 35.21 46.38 -20.38
C THR A 352 33.69 46.52 -20.49
N THR A 353 33.24 47.77 -20.37
CA THR A 353 31.98 48.30 -20.90
C THR A 353 31.99 48.33 -22.42
N ALA A 354 30.91 47.85 -23.05
CA ALA A 354 30.12 48.53 -24.08
C ALA A 354 28.91 47.67 -24.42
#